data_AF-A0A0A0DJE5-F1
#
_entry.id   AF-A0A0A0DJE5-F1
#
_cell.length_a   1.000
_cell.length_b   1.000
_cell.length_c   1.000
_cell.angle_alpha   90.00
_cell.angle_beta   90.00
_cell.angle_gamma   90.00
#
_symmetry.space_group_name_H-M   'P 1'
#
loop_
_entity.id
_entity.type
_entity.pdbx_description
1 polymer ?
#
loop_
_entity_poly.entity_id
_entity_poly.type
_entity_poly.pdbx_seq_one_letter_code
_entity_poly.pdbx_strand_id
1 'polypeptide(L)'
;MTTEEKKKLRKEEEKIALYLVNHYEDVKKIEFVNFHKGGFGTGDTITIKVNDNSYILPTELESKDGYYSIGYDPKDFHLIEKKPPTQLTSLDGVDVIYYEDY
;
A
#
# COMPACT_ATOMS: atom_id res chain seq x y z
N MET A 1 -3.46 -0.38 -18.66
CA MET A 1 -4.22 -1.49 -18.01
C MET A 1 -5.66 -1.59 -18.53
N THR A 2 -6.27 -2.77 -18.55
CA THR A 2 -7.71 -2.95 -18.83
C THR A 2 -8.58 -2.43 -17.68
N THR A 3 -9.86 -2.17 -17.93
CA THR A 3 -10.82 -1.70 -16.90
C THR A 3 -10.91 -2.67 -15.70
N GLU A 4 -10.90 -3.97 -15.95
CA GLU A 4 -10.97 -4.98 -14.88
C GLU A 4 -9.67 -5.05 -14.08
N GLU A 5 -8.51 -4.93 -14.72
CA GLU A 5 -7.22 -4.81 -14.01
C GLU A 5 -7.18 -3.56 -13.14
N LYS A 6 -7.68 -2.41 -13.62
CA LYS A 6 -7.75 -1.16 -12.83
C LYS A 6 -8.65 -1.32 -11.60
N LYS A 7 -9.82 -1.96 -11.75
CA LYS A 7 -10.72 -2.26 -10.61
C LYS A 7 -10.09 -3.18 -9.59
N LYS A 8 -9.33 -4.20 -10.03
CA LYS A 8 -8.61 -5.10 -9.14
C LYS A 8 -7.50 -4.37 -8.39
N LEU A 9 -6.69 -3.58 -9.10
CA LEU A 9 -5.64 -2.77 -8.50
C LEU A 9 -6.22 -1.85 -7.43
N ARG A 10 -7.30 -1.12 -7.73
CA ARG A 10 -7.96 -0.23 -6.76
C ARG A 10 -8.35 -0.92 -5.46
N LYS A 11 -8.89 -2.15 -5.55
CA LYS A 11 -9.24 -2.94 -4.36
C LYS A 11 -8.02 -3.36 -3.54
N GLU A 12 -6.91 -3.68 -4.20
CA GLU A 12 -5.66 -4.01 -3.51
C GLU A 12 -5.05 -2.77 -2.85
N GLU A 13 -5.05 -1.62 -3.52
CA GLU A 13 -4.65 -0.33 -2.95
C GLU A 13 -5.46 0.01 -1.69
N GLU A 14 -6.79 -0.15 -1.73
CA GLU A 14 -7.67 0.08 -0.58
C GLU A 14 -7.33 -0.85 0.60
N LYS A 15 -7.07 -2.13 0.35
CA LYS A 15 -6.67 -3.09 1.39
C LYS A 15 -5.33 -2.72 2.02
N ILE A 16 -4.35 -2.34 1.21
CA ILE A 16 -3.02 -1.94 1.68
C ILE A 16 -3.14 -0.64 2.49
N ALA A 17 -3.90 0.35 2.00
CA ALA A 17 -4.13 1.58 2.73
C ALA A 17 -4.76 1.31 4.10
N LEU A 18 -5.76 0.43 4.16
CA LEU A 18 -6.43 0.07 5.41
C LEU A 18 -5.49 -0.67 6.37
N TYR A 19 -4.63 -1.55 5.83
CA TYR A 19 -3.59 -2.20 6.60
C TYR A 19 -2.67 -1.16 7.24
N LEU A 20 -2.16 -0.19 6.47
CA LEU A 20 -1.24 0.83 6.95
C LEU A 20 -1.84 1.68 8.06
N VAL A 21 -3.06 2.17 7.86
CA VAL A 21 -3.78 2.96 8.86
C VAL A 21 -4.00 2.17 10.14
N ASN A 22 -4.23 0.86 10.05
CA ASN A 22 -4.45 0.04 11.23
C ASN A 22 -3.19 -0.37 11.99
N HIS A 23 -2.05 -0.46 11.30
CA HIS A 23 -0.80 -0.96 11.88
C HIS A 23 0.20 0.14 12.23
N TYR A 24 0.02 1.36 11.72
CA TYR A 24 0.97 2.45 11.96
C TYR A 24 0.29 3.69 12.54
N GLU A 25 1.02 4.41 13.39
CA GLU A 25 0.61 5.68 13.98
C GLU A 25 0.75 6.83 12.98
N ASP A 26 -0.09 7.86 13.16
CA ASP A 26 -0.03 9.13 12.43
C ASP A 26 -0.03 9.04 10.89
N VAL A 27 -0.61 7.99 10.31
CA VAL A 27 -0.82 7.87 8.86
C VAL A 27 -1.86 8.91 8.42
N LYS A 28 -1.42 9.94 7.70
CA LYS A 28 -2.27 11.05 7.21
C LYS A 28 -2.40 11.06 5.69
N LYS A 29 -1.38 10.58 4.98
CA LYS A 29 -1.35 10.52 3.52
C LYS A 29 -0.72 9.22 3.04
N ILE A 30 -1.33 8.59 2.05
CA ILE A 30 -0.85 7.39 1.38
C ILE A 30 -0.89 7.64 -0.13
N GLU A 31 0.23 7.45 -0.81
CA GLU A 31 0.36 7.66 -2.25
C GLU A 31 0.92 6.40 -2.90
N PHE A 32 0.17 5.86 -3.86
CA PHE A 32 0.57 4.72 -4.68
C PHE A 32 1.33 5.24 -5.91
N VAL A 33 2.66 5.26 -5.79
CA VAL A 33 3.54 6.04 -6.67
C VAL A 33 3.80 5.35 -8.00
N ASN A 34 4.09 4.05 -7.96
CA ASN A 34 4.53 3.33 -9.14
C ASN A 34 4.04 1.88 -9.10
N PHE A 35 3.33 1.49 -10.16
CA PHE A 35 2.86 0.13 -10.37
C PHE A 35 3.75 -0.54 -11.42
N HIS A 36 4.32 -1.70 -11.07
CA HIS A 36 5.10 -2.50 -11.98
C HIS A 36 4.39 -3.82 -12.25
N LYS A 37 4.02 -4.04 -13.52
CA LYS A 37 3.45 -5.30 -13.96
C LYS A 37 4.55 -6.35 -14.07
N GLY A 38 4.39 -7.44 -13.34
CA GLY A 38 5.32 -8.56 -13.36
C GLY A 38 5.34 -9.29 -14.71
N GLY A 39 6.49 -9.87 -15.06
CA GLY A 39 6.63 -10.82 -16.15
C GLY A 39 6.32 -12.27 -15.73
N PHE A 40 6.67 -13.22 -16.58
CA PHE A 40 6.45 -14.64 -16.31
C PHE A 40 7.17 -15.10 -15.03
N GLY A 41 6.40 -15.51 -14.03
CA GLY A 41 6.91 -16.00 -12.74
C GLY A 41 7.13 -14.92 -11.67
N THR A 42 6.82 -13.65 -11.95
CA THR A 42 6.94 -12.55 -11.00
C THR A 42 5.58 -11.89 -10.78
N GLY A 43 5.22 -11.59 -9.54
CA GLY A 43 3.97 -10.89 -9.22
C GLY A 43 4.00 -9.41 -9.64
N ASP A 44 2.82 -8.82 -9.76
CA ASP A 44 2.69 -7.36 -9.89
C ASP A 44 3.11 -6.71 -8.57
N THR A 45 3.78 -5.57 -8.65
CA THR A 45 4.26 -4.85 -7.45
C THR A 45 3.85 -3.40 -7.47
N ILE A 46 3.72 -2.81 -6.28
CA ILE A 46 3.43 -1.39 -6.13
C ILE A 46 4.36 -0.73 -5.11
N THR A 47 4.84 0.46 -5.45
CA THR A 47 5.61 1.33 -4.55
C THR A 47 4.67 2.30 -3.86
N ILE A 48 4.80 2.41 -2.54
CA ILE A 48 3.90 3.22 -1.71
C ILE A 48 4.72 4.23 -0.92
N LYS A 49 4.18 5.44 -0.82
CA LYS A 49 4.76 6.53 -0.05
C LYS A 49 3.75 6.98 1.01
N VAL A 50 4.18 7.03 2.27
CA VAL A 50 3.34 7.43 3.41
C VAL A 50 3.88 8.73 4.00
N ASN A 51 2.99 9.68 4.32
CA ASN A 51 3.31 10.98 4.92
C ASN A 51 4.46 11.75 4.23
N ASP A 52 4.57 11.61 2.90
CA ASP A 52 5.59 12.25 2.06
C ASP A 52 7.06 11.86 2.32
N ASN A 53 7.36 10.97 3.26
CA ASN A 53 8.74 10.61 3.60
C ASN A 53 8.97 9.13 3.91
N SER A 54 7.93 8.32 4.09
CA SER A 54 8.06 6.91 4.45
C SER A 54 7.82 6.02 3.24
N TYR A 55 8.88 5.47 2.68
CA TYR A 55 8.80 4.61 1.48
C TYR A 55 8.67 3.14 1.85
N ILE A 56 7.69 2.50 1.24
CA ILE A 56 7.52 1.05 1.29
C ILE A 56 8.04 0.50 -0.02
N LEU A 57 8.93 -0.49 0.09
CA LEU A 57 9.49 -1.21 -1.04
C LEU A 57 8.39 -1.90 -1.85
N PRO A 58 8.64 -2.20 -3.14
CA PRO A 58 7.66 -2.82 -4.01
C PRO A 58 6.98 -4.01 -3.33
N THR A 59 5.68 -3.87 -3.06
CA THR A 59 4.88 -4.88 -2.37
C THR A 59 4.17 -5.73 -3.41
N GLU A 60 4.33 -7.06 -3.34
CA GLU A 60 3.61 -7.97 -4.23
C GLU A 60 2.09 -7.90 -3.99
N LEU A 61 1.36 -7.73 -5.09
CA LEU A 61 -0.09 -7.73 -5.12
C LEU A 61 -0.61 -9.18 -5.23
N GLU A 62 -1.85 -9.40 -4.80
CA GLU A 62 -2.49 -10.73 -4.78
C GLU A 62 -1.79 -11.75 -3.87
N SER A 63 -1.25 -11.32 -2.71
CA SER A 63 -0.75 -12.25 -1.68
C SER A 63 -1.82 -13.30 -1.34
N LYS A 64 -1.50 -14.57 -1.63
CA LYS A 64 -2.42 -15.71 -1.51
C LYS A 64 -2.97 -15.92 -0.09
N ASP A 65 -2.25 -15.41 0.90
CA ASP A 65 -2.54 -15.62 2.32
C ASP A 65 -3.13 -14.36 2.98
N GLY A 66 -3.35 -13.28 2.21
CA GLY A 66 -3.88 -12.01 2.73
C GLY A 66 -2.89 -11.21 3.59
N TYR A 67 -1.63 -11.66 3.69
CA TYR A 67 -0.56 -10.97 4.39
C TYR A 67 0.29 -10.18 3.39
N TYR A 68 0.35 -8.85 3.54
CA TYR A 68 1.29 -8.02 2.81
C TYR A 68 2.62 -7.98 3.57
N SER A 69 3.68 -8.48 2.94
CA SER A 69 5.05 -8.32 3.46
C SER A 69 5.51 -6.90 3.13
N ILE A 70 5.43 -6.01 4.11
CA ILE A 70 5.89 -4.62 3.96
C ILE A 70 7.41 -4.59 4.19
N GLY A 71 8.17 -4.54 3.10
CA GLY A 71 9.59 -4.25 3.13
C GLY A 71 9.82 -2.74 3.16
N TYR A 72 10.81 -2.28 3.91
CA TYR A 72 11.23 -0.88 3.90
C TYR A 72 12.72 -0.74 4.24
N ASP A 73 13.36 0.33 3.77
CA ASP A 73 14.68 0.72 4.28
C ASP A 73 14.46 1.44 5.63
N PRO A 74 15.08 0.99 6.75
CA PRO A 74 14.96 1.67 8.04
C PRO A 74 15.38 3.15 8.03
N LYS A 75 16.18 3.58 7.05
CA LYS A 75 16.55 4.99 6.87
C LYS A 75 15.43 5.83 6.27
N ASP A 76 14.54 5.21 5.51
CA ASP A 76 13.49 5.87 4.72
C ASP A 76 12.09 5.55 5.26
N PHE A 77 11.98 4.84 6.38
CA PHE A 77 10.70 4.48 6.98
C PHE A 77 10.65 4.90 8.44
N HIS A 78 9.75 5.83 8.75
CA HIS A 78 9.71 6.53 10.03
C HIS A 78 8.41 6.34 10.79
N LEU A 79 7.54 5.44 10.32
CA LEU A 79 6.27 5.16 10.99
C LEU A 79 6.49 4.27 12.23
N ILE A 80 5.74 4.58 13.28
CA ILE A 80 5.72 3.80 14.51
C ILE A 80 4.62 2.74 14.39
N GLU A 81 4.97 1.47 14.64
CA GLU A 81 3.99 0.39 14.70
C GLU A 81 3.08 0.53 15.91
N LYS A 82 1.77 0.46 15.67
CA LYS A 82 0.74 0.34 16.70
C LYS A 82 0.82 -1.01 17.38
N LYS A 83 0.80 -1.00 18.72
CA LYS A 83 0.76 -2.22 19.54
C LYS A 83 -0.30 -2.06 20.65
N PRO A 84 -1.51 -2.63 20.51
CA PRO A 84 -2.00 -3.47 19.42
C PRO A 84 -2.43 -2.66 18.17
N PRO A 85 -2.54 -3.30 16.98
CA PRO A 85 -3.14 -2.67 15.81
C PRO A 85 -4.63 -2.35 16.04
N THR A 86 -5.15 -1.39 15.28
CA THR A 86 -6.58 -1.06 15.27
C THR A 86 -7.35 -1.93 14.26
N GLN A 87 -8.68 -1.85 14.28
CA GLN A 87 -9.57 -2.57 13.36
C GLN A 87 -10.55 -1.62 12.66
N LEU A 88 -10.03 -0.51 12.16
CA LEU A 88 -10.77 0.42 11.32
C LEU A 88 -11.15 -0.25 10.00
N THR A 89 -12.34 0.07 9.51
CA THR A 89 -12.89 -0.42 8.24
C THR A 89 -13.03 0.70 7.20
N SER A 90 -12.63 1.91 7.56
CA SER A 90 -12.70 3.12 6.74
C SER A 90 -11.36 3.84 6.72
N LEU A 91 -11.12 4.58 5.64
CA LEU A 91 -9.95 5.44 5.43
C LEU A 91 -10.29 6.93 5.71
N ASP A 92 -11.40 7.19 6.40
CA ASP A 92 -11.81 8.56 6.74
C ASP A 92 -10.72 9.33 7.47
N GLY A 93 -10.42 10.54 6.98
CA GLY A 93 -9.37 11.40 7.54
C GLY A 93 -7.95 11.10 7.04
N VAL A 94 -7.79 10.16 6.09
CA VAL A 94 -6.53 9.87 5.41
C VAL A 94 -6.65 10.29 3.95
N ASP A 95 -5.68 11.04 3.46
CA ASP A 95 -5.57 11.40 2.05
C ASP A 95 -4.95 10.22 1.27
N VAL A 96 -5.72 9.61 0.37
CA VAL A 96 -5.28 8.43 -0.39
C VAL A 96 -5.24 8.78 -1.88
N ILE A 97 -4.02 8.82 -2.41
CA ILE A 97 -3.74 9.05 -3.82
C ILE A 97 -3.45 7.70 -4.47
N TYR A 98 -4.40 7.23 -5.24
CA TYR A 98 -4.32 5.97 -5.95
C TYR A 98 -3.51 6.08 -7.24
N TYR A 99 -2.91 4.98 -7.67
CA TYR A 99 -2.19 4.92 -8.93
C TYR A 99 -3.16 5.10 -10.11
N GLU A 100 -2.77 5.97 -11.04
CA GLU A 100 -3.45 6.17 -12.31
C GLU A 100 -2.42 6.01 -13.43
N ASP A 101 -2.71 5.07 -14.34
CA ASP A 101 -1.95 4.82 -15.57
C ASP A 101 -2.30 5.93 -16.57
N TYR A 102 -1.51 7.01 -16.59
CA TYR A 102 -1.66 8.17 -17.51
C TYR A 102 -1.03 7.92 -18.88
#